data_AF-A0A838QJX7-F1
#
_entry.id   AF-A0A838QJX7-F1
#
_cell.length_a   1.000
_cell.length_b   1.000
_cell.length_c   1.000
_cell.angle_alpha   90.00
_cell.angle_beta   90.00
_cell.angle_gamma   90.00
#
_symmetry.space_group_name_H-M   'P 1'
#
loop_
_entity.id
_entity.type
_entity.pdbx_description
1 polymer ?
#
loop_
_entity_poly.entity_id
_entity_poly.type
_entity_poly.pdbx_seq_one_letter_code
_entity_poly.pdbx_strand_id
1 'polypeptide(L)'
;MTNPHASPPTNELPEPTGSSGGAVSRFLRHQYRHFNAATVIDAADAYTAHLEGGGKMFVTIAGAMSTAELGISLAEMIRRDKIQAITCTGANLEEDIFNLV
;
A
#
# COMPACT_ATOMS: atom_id res chain seq x y z
N MET A 1 53.12 -4.08 -14.86
CA MET A 1 52.27 -3.54 -15.95
C MET A 1 50.84 -3.55 -15.43
N THR A 2 50.32 -2.37 -15.14
CA THR A 2 49.04 -2.10 -14.47
C THR A 2 47.88 -2.35 -15.41
N ASN A 3 46.89 -3.13 -14.96
CA ASN A 3 45.64 -3.37 -15.65
C ASN A 3 44.78 -2.07 -15.68
N PRO A 4 44.52 -1.43 -16.84
CA PRO A 4 43.81 -0.15 -16.89
C PRO A 4 42.36 -0.38 -17.35
N HIS A 5 41.48 -0.76 -16.42
CA HIS A 5 40.02 -0.51 -16.39
C HIS A 5 39.33 -1.54 -15.48
N ALA A 6 39.48 -1.38 -14.17
CA ALA A 6 38.41 -1.83 -13.27
C ALA A 6 37.42 -0.67 -13.19
N SER A 7 36.24 -0.82 -13.81
CA SER A 7 35.12 0.10 -13.59
C SER A 7 34.82 0.19 -12.09
N PRO A 8 34.51 1.37 -11.55
CA PRO A 8 34.19 1.52 -10.13
C PRO A 8 32.99 0.62 -9.79
N PRO A 9 32.92 0.05 -8.58
CA PRO A 9 31.73 -0.67 -8.15
C PRO A 9 30.57 0.31 -8.17
N THR A 10 29.61 0.11 -9.07
CA THR A 10 28.37 0.85 -9.09
C THR A 10 27.68 0.61 -7.74
N ASN A 11 27.51 1.67 -6.96
CA ASN A 11 26.63 1.67 -5.78
C ASN A 11 25.14 1.63 -6.21
N GLU A 12 24.87 1.04 -7.38
CA GLU A 12 23.53 0.81 -7.89
C GLU A 12 22.98 -0.36 -7.10
N LEU A 13 21.98 -0.04 -6.28
CA LEU A 13 21.06 -1.04 -5.77
C LEU A 13 20.63 -1.91 -6.96
N PRO A 14 20.55 -3.24 -6.79
CA PRO A 14 20.10 -4.10 -7.87
C PRO A 14 18.80 -3.54 -8.45
N GLU A 15 18.76 -3.36 -9.78
CA GLU A 15 17.53 -3.06 -10.52
C GLU A 15 16.43 -3.97 -9.96
N PRO A 16 15.28 -3.42 -9.51
CA PRO A 16 14.23 -4.22 -8.89
C PRO A 16 13.72 -5.22 -9.93
N THR A 17 14.28 -6.42 -9.90
CA THR A 17 14.05 -7.53 -10.83
C THR A 17 12.74 -8.26 -10.53
N GLY A 18 11.75 -7.53 -10.01
CA GLY A 18 10.40 -8.02 -9.74
C GLY A 18 9.36 -7.17 -10.45
N SER A 19 9.08 -7.47 -11.71
CA SER A 19 8.06 -6.80 -12.53
C SER A 19 6.64 -7.30 -12.24
N SER A 20 6.23 -7.39 -10.98
CA SER A 20 4.88 -7.81 -10.60
C SER A 20 4.00 -6.66 -10.06
N GLY A 21 4.49 -5.42 -10.06
CA GLY A 21 3.77 -4.25 -9.53
C GLY A 21 3.58 -3.10 -10.54
N GLY A 22 2.51 -2.33 -10.34
CA GLY A 22 2.21 -1.11 -11.10
C GLY A 22 3.24 0.01 -10.90
N ALA A 23 3.08 1.13 -11.61
CA ALA A 23 4.03 2.25 -11.58
C ALA A 23 4.29 2.80 -10.15
N VAL A 24 3.23 2.90 -9.33
CA VAL A 24 3.33 3.35 -7.93
C VAL A 24 4.12 2.36 -7.06
N SER A 25 3.89 1.05 -7.23
CA SER A 25 4.63 0.02 -6.48
C SER A 25 6.12 0.07 -6.79
N ARG A 26 6.49 0.24 -8.07
CA ARG A 26 7.89 0.39 -8.48
C ARG A 26 8.53 1.65 -7.91
N PHE A 27 7.80 2.77 -7.94
CA PHE A 27 8.26 4.02 -7.32
C PHE A 27 8.55 3.86 -5.84
N LEU A 28 7.62 3.27 -5.07
CA LEU A 28 7.80 3.03 -3.64
C LEU A 28 8.99 2.11 -3.36
N ARG A 29 9.12 1.00 -4.09
CA ARG A 29 10.25 0.06 -3.92
C ARG A 29 11.60 0.68 -4.25
N HIS A 30 11.66 1.56 -5.25
CA HIS A 30 12.89 2.31 -5.53
C HIS A 30 13.26 3.27 -4.38
N GLN A 31 12.26 3.90 -3.76
CA GLN A 31 12.41 4.83 -2.64
C GLN A 31 12.43 4.15 -1.26
N TYR A 32 12.61 2.82 -1.18
CA TYR A 32 12.36 2.05 0.04
C TYR A 32 13.14 2.53 1.29
N ARG A 33 14.31 3.15 1.10
CA ARG A 33 15.16 3.66 2.21
C ARG A 33 14.71 5.00 2.77
N HIS A 34 13.67 5.62 2.20
CA HIS A 34 13.24 6.96 2.53
C HIS A 34 11.93 6.96 3.32
N PHE A 35 11.94 7.66 4.45
CA PHE A 35 10.76 7.95 5.26
C PHE A 35 9.93 6.69 5.55
N ASN A 36 8.68 6.68 5.08
CA ASN A 36 7.69 5.63 5.34
C ASN A 36 7.57 4.64 4.17
N ALA A 37 8.41 4.74 3.13
CA ALA A 37 8.29 3.87 1.96
C ALA A 37 8.40 2.38 2.33
N ALA A 38 9.39 2.02 3.17
CA ALA A 38 9.52 0.67 3.71
C ALA A 38 8.23 0.23 4.43
N THR A 39 7.73 1.03 5.37
CA THR A 39 6.50 0.71 6.13
C THR A 39 5.29 0.50 5.23
N VAL A 40 5.12 1.31 4.18
CA VAL A 40 4.01 1.18 3.23
C VAL A 40 4.14 -0.10 2.41
N ILE A 41 5.36 -0.43 1.95
CA ILE A 41 5.63 -1.66 1.20
C ILE A 41 5.35 -2.88 2.09
N ASP A 42 5.88 -2.89 3.31
CA ASP A 42 5.71 -4.00 4.24
C ASP A 42 4.22 -4.23 4.56
N ALA A 43 3.46 -3.15 4.80
CA ALA A 43 2.02 -3.24 5.03
C ALA A 43 1.26 -3.77 3.80
N ALA A 44 1.61 -3.33 2.59
CA ALA A 44 0.97 -3.78 1.36
C ALA A 44 1.28 -5.25 1.04
N ASP A 45 2.54 -5.67 1.21
CA ASP A 45 2.99 -7.03 0.98
C ASP A 45 2.37 -7.98 2.02
N ALA A 46 2.34 -7.58 3.31
CA ALA A 46 1.71 -8.36 4.37
C ALA A 46 0.20 -8.51 4.16
N TYR A 47 -0.49 -7.45 3.74
CA TYR A 47 -1.93 -7.53 3.47
C TYR A 47 -2.23 -8.43 2.25
N THR A 48 -1.39 -8.36 1.22
CA THR A 48 -1.52 -9.26 0.05
C THR A 48 -1.37 -10.72 0.47
N ALA A 49 -0.33 -11.05 1.23
CA ALA A 49 -0.12 -12.40 1.75
C ALA A 49 -1.27 -12.87 2.66
N HIS A 50 -1.83 -11.98 3.49
CA HIS A 50 -2.99 -12.29 4.33
C HIS A 50 -4.21 -12.70 3.50
N LEU A 51 -4.51 -11.95 2.43
CA LEU A 51 -5.62 -12.27 1.53
C LEU A 51 -5.37 -13.54 0.72
N GLU A 52 -4.17 -13.73 0.19
CA GLU A 52 -3.78 -14.96 -0.54
C GLU A 52 -3.85 -16.20 0.35
N GLY A 53 -3.58 -16.04 1.65
CA GLY A 53 -3.78 -17.08 2.67
C GLY A 53 -5.25 -17.36 3.03
N GLY A 54 -6.22 -16.69 2.39
CA GLY A 54 -7.65 -16.81 2.71
C GLY A 54 -8.07 -16.05 3.98
N GLY A 55 -7.22 -15.14 4.46
CA GLY A 55 -7.51 -14.29 5.60
C GLY A 55 -8.59 -13.26 5.32
N LYS A 56 -9.32 -12.87 6.37
CA LYS A 56 -10.32 -11.79 6.33
C LYS A 56 -9.76 -10.52 6.94
N MET A 57 -10.03 -9.38 6.35
CA MET A 57 -9.59 -8.08 6.81
C MET A 57 -10.65 -7.36 7.62
N PHE A 58 -10.26 -6.93 8.82
CA PHE A 58 -11.00 -6.05 9.70
C PHE A 58 -10.29 -4.70 9.75
N VAL A 59 -10.99 -3.62 9.42
CA VAL A 59 -10.41 -2.26 9.37
C VAL A 59 -10.99 -1.39 10.47
N THR A 60 -10.12 -0.70 11.21
CA THR A 60 -10.52 0.29 12.22
C THR A 60 -10.25 1.69 11.69
N ILE A 61 -11.25 2.55 11.67
CA ILE A 61 -11.15 3.90 11.12
C ILE A 61 -11.26 4.92 12.25
N ALA A 62 -10.29 5.84 12.31
CA ALA A 62 -10.34 6.99 13.20
C ALA A 62 -11.43 7.98 12.78
N GLY A 63 -11.66 9.03 13.59
CA GLY A 63 -12.58 10.10 13.19
C GLY A 63 -12.08 10.90 11.98
N ALA A 64 -13.00 11.58 11.29
CA ALA A 64 -12.76 12.50 10.17
C ALA A 64 -12.13 11.87 8.90
N MET A 65 -12.15 10.55 8.77
CA MET A 65 -11.63 9.87 7.57
C MET A 65 -12.67 9.87 6.42
N SER A 66 -13.96 9.97 6.72
CA SER A 66 -15.04 10.20 5.76
C SER A 66 -14.91 11.54 5.04
N THR A 67 -14.49 12.60 5.74
CA THR A 67 -14.20 13.92 5.14
C THR A 67 -13.03 13.89 4.17
N ALA A 68 -12.08 12.97 4.38
CA ALA A 68 -11.00 12.69 3.44
C ALA A 68 -11.44 11.75 2.29
N GLU A 69 -12.73 11.43 2.21
CA GLU A 69 -13.35 10.56 1.20
C GLU A 69 -12.74 9.16 1.14
N LEU A 70 -12.21 8.66 2.27
CA LEU A 70 -11.62 7.33 2.33
C LEU A 70 -12.64 6.23 1.99
N GLY A 71 -13.93 6.50 2.20
CA GLY A 71 -15.06 5.65 1.81
C GLY A 71 -15.00 5.21 0.35
N ILE A 72 -14.55 6.07 -0.59
CA ILE A 72 -14.46 5.71 -2.03
C ILE A 72 -13.51 4.54 -2.25
N SER A 73 -12.35 4.59 -1.61
CA SER A 73 -11.34 3.53 -1.70
C SER A 73 -11.81 2.28 -0.97
N LEU A 74 -12.43 2.43 0.19
CA LEU A 74 -12.94 1.31 0.99
C LEU A 74 -14.10 0.60 0.29
N ALA A 75 -15.01 1.33 -0.37
CA ALA A 75 -16.12 0.78 -1.12
C ALA A 75 -15.62 -0.13 -2.26
N GLU A 76 -14.57 0.27 -2.98
CA GLU A 76 -13.92 -0.59 -3.99
C GLU A 76 -13.34 -1.85 -3.36
N MET A 77 -12.67 -1.71 -2.22
CA MET A 77 -12.05 -2.84 -1.52
C MET A 77 -13.10 -3.82 -0.97
N ILE A 78 -14.23 -3.33 -0.46
CA ILE A 78 -15.37 -4.15 -0.04
C ILE A 78 -15.98 -4.87 -1.24
N ARG A 79 -16.27 -4.16 -2.34
CA ARG A 79 -16.85 -4.75 -3.56
C ARG A 79 -15.96 -5.81 -4.21
N ARG A 80 -14.64 -5.74 -3.99
CA ARG A 80 -13.67 -6.75 -4.43
C ARG A 80 -13.40 -7.85 -3.40
N ASP A 81 -14.19 -7.92 -2.32
CA ASP A 81 -14.03 -8.88 -1.22
C ASP A 81 -12.63 -8.86 -0.57
N LYS A 82 -12.05 -7.66 -0.46
CA LYS A 82 -10.76 -7.46 0.22
C LYS A 82 -10.95 -7.03 1.67
N ILE A 83 -12.07 -6.41 2.02
CA ILE A 83 -12.41 -5.98 3.37
C ILE A 83 -13.75 -6.60 3.79
N GLN A 84 -13.77 -7.31 4.92
CA GLN A 84 -14.95 -8.04 5.39
C GLN A 84 -15.67 -7.33 6.53
N ALA A 85 -14.97 -6.48 7.28
CA ALA A 85 -15.58 -5.74 8.38
C ALA A 85 -14.85 -4.43 8.65
N ILE A 86 -15.62 -3.42 9.05
CA ILE A 86 -15.14 -2.09 9.42
C ILE A 86 -15.71 -1.72 10.78
N THR A 87 -14.87 -1.19 11.65
CA THR A 87 -15.30 -0.42 12.82
C THR A 87 -14.96 1.05 12.61
N CYS A 88 -15.94 1.91 12.88
CA CYS A 88 -15.86 3.34 12.69
C CYS A 88 -16.73 4.05 13.72
N THR A 89 -16.53 5.36 13.87
CA THR A 89 -17.46 6.21 14.63
C THR A 89 -18.72 6.47 13.80
N GLY A 90 -19.81 6.90 14.45
CA GLY A 90 -21.06 7.23 13.75
C GLY A 90 -20.89 8.32 12.68
N ALA A 91 -19.99 9.28 12.89
CA ALA A 91 -19.73 10.37 11.94
C ALA A 91 -19.23 9.87 10.58
N ASN A 92 -18.35 8.85 10.57
CA ASN A 92 -17.86 8.28 9.30
C ASN A 92 -19.02 7.67 8.50
N LEU A 93 -19.90 6.92 9.17
CA LEU A 93 -21.06 6.27 8.54
C LEU A 93 -22.08 7.30 8.03
N GLU A 94 -22.41 8.30 8.84
CA GLU A 94 -23.36 9.35 8.50
C GLU A 94 -22.91 10.13 7.25
N GLU A 95 -21.65 10.56 7.22
CA GLU A 95 -21.10 11.36 6.13
C GLU A 95 -20.97 10.57 4.83
N ASP A 96 -20.47 9.33 4.87
CA ASP A 96 -20.37 8.49 3.68
C ASP A 96 -21.77 8.22 3.06
N ILE A 97 -22.80 8.00 3.89
CA ILE A 97 -24.19 7.85 3.42
C ILE A 97 -24.70 9.13 2.76
N PHE A 98 -24.46 10.30 3.35
CA PHE A 98 -24.92 11.56 2.78
C PHE A 98 -24.22 11.93 1.47
N ASN A 99 -22.94 11.57 1.35
CA ASN A 99 -22.17 11.78 0.15
C ASN A 99 -22.44 10.73 -0.95
N LEU A 100 -23.27 9.72 -0.66
CA LEU A 100 -23.57 8.58 -1.55
C LEU A 100 -22.29 7.85 -2.02
N VAL A 101 -21.34 7.72 -1.09
CA VAL A 101 -20.05 7.05 -1.28
C VAL A 101 -20.17 5.56 -1.01
#